data_AF-A0A944R9F9-F1
#
_entry.id   AF-A0A944R9F9-F1
#
_cell.length_a   1.000
_cell.length_b   1.000
_cell.length_c   1.000
_cell.angle_alpha   90.00
_cell.angle_beta   90.00
_cell.angle_gamma   90.00
#
_symmetry.space_group_name_H-M   'P 1'
#
loop_
_entity.id
_entity.type
_entity.pdbx_description
1 polymer ?
#
loop_
_entity_poly.entity_id
_entity_poly.type
_entity_poly.pdbx_seq_one_letter_code
_entity_poly.pdbx_strand_id
1 'polypeptide(L)'
;MTNKTTYHATIALISLLLAVNAFAWGSRRPAPAPAPADPVITPTPAPAPTPAPAPAPAPAPAPEPEPDPVPVPAPAPAPEPDPTPAPPPISNDDPNIEEAEFIRIGDRVGSDVDAYKGSYGSLQATRSLVGRSPAANQAQSTVDQCQPDLSGQLTFAKRITFFVERMLDSVPSKVESIARYYNLSSNPSTYGVNGLISHPLCRVTRSTLGSTIKKVPGSSTIDMAQEFADRHNNLFELSSDGDQVARNDLIALWGRFFSCLAYTESLSSADQAKSYKVANKYAPSGYQKPPGVKFYEDPYQNAASRLNIGMFQFTPNYGGNIRPCVNAWNELYPSCKIGTKKDTLIPALGSSLQSFNAFCGIHKLVQTFTVQTNSTSSRNTHPDNRGSGGLRPHKDRCVTPHFYSGWAYNHFGPLMNSTGSNLNKLMKCVVD
;
A
#
# COMPACT_ATOMS: atom_id res chain seq x y z
N MET A 1 -52.55 -11.73 22.21
CA MET A 1 -52.83 -13.14 21.88
C MET A 1 -51.51 -13.74 21.38
N THR A 2 -50.70 -14.49 22.14
CA THR A 2 -50.84 -15.85 22.74
C THR A 2 -50.45 -16.99 21.75
N ASN A 3 -49.60 -17.99 22.07
CA ASN A 3 -48.71 -18.22 23.24
C ASN A 3 -47.71 -19.42 23.03
N LYS A 4 -46.46 -19.34 23.56
CA LYS A 4 -45.51 -20.37 24.15
C LYS A 4 -45.26 -21.77 23.48
N THR A 5 -44.18 -22.55 23.74
CA THR A 5 -43.45 -22.86 25.01
C THR A 5 -41.89 -23.00 24.91
N THR A 6 -41.22 -24.14 25.27
CA THR A 6 -39.83 -24.16 25.85
C THR A 6 -38.95 -25.42 25.52
N TYR A 7 -37.68 -25.40 25.98
CA TYR A 7 -36.49 -26.29 25.90
C TYR A 7 -36.49 -27.50 26.90
N HIS A 8 -35.48 -28.39 27.15
CA HIS A 8 -33.97 -28.29 27.31
C HIS A 8 -33.15 -29.57 26.90
N ALA A 9 -31.90 -29.79 27.41
CA ALA A 9 -30.79 -30.53 26.74
C ALA A 9 -29.63 -31.04 27.67
N THR A 10 -28.58 -31.69 27.07
CA THR A 10 -27.20 -32.00 27.57
C THR A 10 -27.01 -33.31 28.42
N ILE A 11 -25.83 -33.94 28.73
CA ILE A 11 -24.36 -33.67 28.56
C ILE A 11 -23.46 -34.95 28.74
N ALA A 12 -22.12 -34.90 28.47
CA ALA A 12 -20.98 -35.77 28.97
C ALA A 12 -20.84 -37.28 28.55
N LEU A 13 -19.75 -38.05 28.83
CA LEU A 13 -18.26 -37.88 28.66
C LEU A 13 -17.44 -39.20 28.93
N ILE A 14 -16.44 -39.55 28.07
CA ILE A 14 -15.09 -40.20 28.31
C ILE A 14 -14.83 -41.51 29.17
N SER A 15 -13.95 -42.41 28.65
CA SER A 15 -13.14 -43.51 29.30
C SER A 15 -13.87 -44.80 29.82
N LEU A 16 -13.26 -45.96 30.21
CA LEU A 16 -11.95 -46.27 30.84
C LEU A 16 -11.52 -47.79 30.83
N LEU A 17 -10.20 -48.08 30.70
CA LEU A 17 -9.35 -49.23 31.16
C LEU A 17 -9.71 -50.77 31.12
N LEU A 18 -8.72 -51.54 30.60
CA LEU A 18 -8.05 -52.78 31.14
C LEU A 18 -8.61 -54.23 31.05
N ALA A 19 -7.62 -55.16 31.03
CA ALA A 19 -7.60 -56.59 31.42
C ALA A 19 -8.29 -57.67 30.53
N VAL A 20 -7.90 -58.96 30.53
CA VAL A 20 -6.57 -59.66 30.51
C VAL A 20 -6.82 -61.18 30.29
N ASN A 21 -5.84 -61.94 29.76
CA ASN A 21 -5.89 -63.42 29.49
C ASN A 21 -6.92 -63.87 28.43
N ALA A 22 -6.91 -65.09 27.86
CA ALA A 22 -5.88 -66.04 27.38
C ALA A 22 -6.65 -67.02 26.41
N PHE A 23 -6.09 -67.82 25.50
CA PHE A 23 -4.99 -68.77 25.60
C PHE A 23 -4.45 -69.14 24.19
N ALA A 24 -3.34 -69.87 24.12
CA ALA A 24 -2.58 -70.08 22.88
C ALA A 24 -3.16 -71.11 21.88
N TRP A 25 -2.83 -70.92 20.59
CA TRP A 25 -2.28 -72.03 19.79
C TRP A 25 -1.09 -71.55 18.95
N GLY A 26 -0.10 -72.42 18.76
CA GLY A 26 1.23 -72.04 18.27
C GLY A 26 1.50 -72.46 16.83
N SER A 27 2.37 -71.72 16.15
CA SER A 27 3.04 -72.15 14.91
C SER A 27 4.44 -71.57 14.88
N ARG A 28 5.43 -72.41 14.53
CA ARG A 28 6.85 -72.10 14.68
C ARG A 28 7.29 -71.01 13.68
N ARG A 29 8.03 -70.01 14.14
CA ARG A 29 8.79 -69.08 13.28
C ARG A 29 10.29 -69.42 13.34
N PRO A 30 11.05 -69.21 12.24
CA PRO A 30 12.49 -69.46 12.21
C PRO A 30 13.28 -68.45 13.06
N ALA A 31 14.52 -68.79 13.39
CA ALA A 31 15.40 -67.97 14.20
C ALA A 31 15.82 -66.66 13.48
N PRO A 32 16.04 -65.56 14.23
CA PRO A 32 16.55 -64.30 13.66
C PRO A 32 18.05 -64.42 13.29
N ALA A 33 18.46 -63.66 12.27
CA ALA A 33 19.86 -63.48 11.92
C ALA A 33 20.61 -62.65 12.99
N PRO A 34 21.95 -62.80 13.12
CA PRO A 34 22.74 -62.01 14.06
C PRO A 34 22.73 -60.51 13.71
N ALA A 35 22.74 -59.66 14.74
CA ALA A 35 22.81 -58.21 14.60
C ALA A 35 24.21 -57.74 14.16
N PRO A 36 24.35 -56.61 13.46
CA PRO A 36 25.64 -55.97 13.23
C PRO A 36 26.23 -55.47 14.56
N ALA A 37 27.55 -55.47 14.68
CA ALA A 37 28.25 -55.00 15.86
C ALA A 37 28.27 -53.46 15.95
N ASP A 38 28.15 -52.92 17.17
CA ASP A 38 28.16 -51.49 17.42
C ASP A 38 29.54 -50.84 17.13
N PRO A 39 29.58 -49.62 16.57
CA PRO A 39 30.83 -48.89 16.36
C PRO A 39 31.39 -48.38 17.70
N VAL A 40 32.65 -48.70 17.97
CA VAL A 40 33.37 -48.20 19.15
C VAL A 40 33.60 -46.69 19.02
N ILE A 41 32.84 -45.88 19.77
CA ILE A 41 33.03 -44.43 19.84
C ILE A 41 34.17 -44.12 20.83
N THR A 42 35.33 -43.75 20.30
CA THR A 42 36.43 -43.17 21.08
C THR A 42 36.01 -41.81 21.65
N PRO A 43 36.24 -41.52 22.95
CA PRO A 43 35.84 -40.26 23.55
C PRO A 43 36.66 -39.08 22.99
N THR A 44 35.97 -38.08 22.46
CA THR A 44 36.58 -36.81 22.02
C THR A 44 37.24 -36.10 23.22
N PRO A 45 38.49 -35.62 23.12
CA PRO A 45 39.14 -34.90 24.22
C PRO A 45 38.39 -33.61 24.56
N ALA A 46 38.33 -33.29 25.85
CA ALA A 46 37.66 -32.08 26.33
C ALA A 46 38.36 -30.80 25.82
N PRO A 47 37.62 -29.73 25.46
CA PRO A 47 38.22 -28.48 25.03
C PRO A 47 39.01 -27.82 26.18
N ALA A 48 40.18 -27.27 25.85
CA ALA A 48 40.99 -26.52 26.78
C ALA A 48 40.26 -25.24 27.27
N PRO A 49 40.49 -24.78 28.51
CA PRO A 49 39.83 -23.60 29.06
C PRO A 49 40.20 -22.34 28.27
N THR A 50 39.19 -21.60 27.83
CA THR A 50 39.36 -20.32 27.13
C THR A 50 40.07 -19.31 28.04
N PRO A 51 41.14 -18.63 27.58
CA PRO A 51 41.79 -17.57 28.35
C PRO A 51 40.80 -16.47 28.76
N ALA A 52 40.94 -15.97 29.99
CA ALA A 52 40.15 -14.82 30.45
C ALA A 52 40.46 -13.58 29.59
N PRO A 53 39.45 -12.76 29.23
CA PRO A 53 39.70 -11.55 28.45
C PRO A 53 40.59 -10.58 29.22
N ALA A 54 41.59 -10.02 28.54
CA ALA A 54 42.45 -8.99 29.11
C ALA A 54 41.62 -7.76 29.52
N PRO A 55 42.02 -7.05 30.60
CA PRO A 55 41.32 -5.83 31.01
C PRO A 55 41.35 -4.78 29.89
N ALA A 56 40.22 -4.13 29.66
CA ALA A 56 40.12 -3.07 28.66
C ALA A 56 41.10 -1.92 28.99
N PRO A 57 41.77 -1.33 27.99
CA PRO A 57 42.63 -0.17 28.21
C PRO A 57 41.82 0.99 28.79
N ALA A 58 42.42 1.76 29.69
CA ALA A 58 41.80 2.96 30.25
C ALA A 58 41.45 3.94 29.11
N PRO A 59 40.31 4.66 29.21
CA PRO A 59 39.95 5.65 28.20
C PRO A 59 41.03 6.74 28.13
N ALA A 60 41.42 7.10 26.91
CA ALA A 60 42.31 8.22 26.67
C ALA A 60 41.68 9.52 27.22
N PRO A 61 42.49 10.49 27.68
CA PRO A 61 41.97 11.80 28.08
C PRO A 61 41.22 12.44 26.91
N ALA A 62 40.12 13.12 27.22
CA ALA A 62 39.35 13.85 26.21
C ALA A 62 40.23 14.92 25.54
N PRO A 63 40.13 15.11 24.21
CA PRO A 63 40.87 16.18 23.54
C PRO A 63 40.43 17.54 24.09
N GLU A 64 41.39 18.43 24.24
CA GLU A 64 41.17 19.85 24.55
C GLU A 64 40.35 20.49 23.40
N PRO A 65 39.34 21.34 23.69
CA PRO A 65 38.46 21.86 22.65
C PRO A 65 39.24 22.74 21.66
N GLU A 66 39.09 22.45 20.36
CA GLU A 66 39.60 23.34 19.32
C GLU A 66 38.96 24.74 19.43
N PRO A 67 39.71 25.82 19.13
CA PRO A 67 39.16 27.18 19.15
C PRO A 67 38.07 27.36 18.08
N ASP A 68 37.04 28.13 18.41
CA ASP A 68 35.92 28.41 17.50
C ASP A 68 36.42 28.90 16.13
N PRO A 69 35.98 28.29 15.01
CA PRO A 69 36.43 28.68 13.68
C PRO A 69 35.92 30.08 13.33
N VAL A 70 36.86 30.96 12.97
CA VAL A 70 36.56 32.33 12.53
C VAL A 70 35.55 32.28 11.36
N PRO A 71 34.45 33.06 11.40
CA PRO A 71 33.43 33.03 10.35
C PRO A 71 34.01 33.28 8.96
N VAL A 72 33.99 32.26 8.11
CA VAL A 72 34.32 32.38 6.69
C VAL A 72 33.23 33.23 6.03
N PRO A 73 33.57 34.26 5.22
CA PRO A 73 32.58 35.04 4.49
C PRO A 73 31.68 34.14 3.66
N ALA A 74 30.36 34.39 3.69
CA ALA A 74 29.41 33.59 2.94
C ALA A 74 29.75 33.62 1.44
N PRO A 75 29.84 32.47 0.74
CA PRO A 75 30.03 32.46 -0.69
C PRO A 75 28.86 33.18 -1.37
N ALA A 76 29.16 33.96 -2.42
CA ALA A 76 28.12 34.55 -3.24
C ALA A 76 27.20 33.45 -3.79
N PRO A 77 25.88 33.69 -3.91
CA PRO A 77 24.95 32.69 -4.42
C PRO A 77 25.41 32.23 -5.81
N ALA A 78 25.47 30.91 -6.01
CA ALA A 78 25.60 30.36 -7.34
C ALA A 78 24.39 30.79 -8.18
N PRO A 79 24.54 31.02 -9.49
CA PRO A 79 23.39 31.25 -10.36
C PRO A 79 22.44 30.04 -10.27
N GLU A 80 21.14 30.31 -10.32
CA GLU A 80 20.14 29.25 -10.36
C GLU A 80 20.39 28.33 -11.57
N PRO A 81 20.17 27.01 -11.43
CA PRO A 81 20.18 26.13 -12.59
C PRO A 81 19.03 26.52 -13.52
N ASP A 82 19.35 26.71 -14.80
CA ASP A 82 18.37 26.97 -15.86
C ASP A 82 17.24 25.93 -15.77
N PRO A 83 15.95 26.33 -15.66
CA PRO A 83 14.89 25.39 -15.37
C PRO A 83 14.75 24.37 -16.49
N THR A 84 14.88 23.08 -16.13
CA THR A 84 14.63 21.96 -17.05
C THR A 84 13.29 22.17 -17.75
N PRO A 85 13.23 22.22 -19.10
CA PRO A 85 12.02 22.61 -19.80
C PRO A 85 10.81 21.79 -19.36
N ALA A 86 9.79 22.47 -18.86
CA ALA A 86 8.52 21.86 -18.54
C ALA A 86 7.95 21.16 -19.80
N PRO A 87 7.25 20.02 -19.66
CA PRO A 87 6.54 19.43 -20.80
C PRO A 87 5.60 20.49 -21.40
N PRO A 88 5.44 20.52 -22.74
CA PRO A 88 4.77 21.63 -23.42
C PRO A 88 3.35 21.83 -22.88
N PRO A 89 2.92 23.11 -22.67
CA PRO A 89 1.62 23.41 -22.10
C PRO A 89 0.51 22.83 -22.98
N ILE A 90 -0.51 22.28 -22.33
CA ILE A 90 -1.65 21.66 -23.01
C ILE A 90 -2.47 22.77 -23.65
N SER A 91 -2.43 22.87 -24.99
CA SER A 91 -3.19 23.86 -25.74
C SER A 91 -4.69 23.57 -25.66
N ASN A 92 -5.45 24.46 -25.03
CA ASN A 92 -6.91 24.32 -24.84
C ASN A 92 -7.72 24.72 -26.10
N ASP A 93 -7.10 24.66 -27.28
CA ASP A 93 -7.59 25.23 -28.54
C ASP A 93 -8.34 24.23 -29.45
N ASP A 94 -8.86 23.12 -28.89
CA ASP A 94 -9.93 22.34 -29.54
C ASP A 94 -11.29 22.79 -29.00
N PRO A 95 -12.07 23.58 -29.76
CA PRO A 95 -13.33 24.15 -29.31
C PRO A 95 -14.50 23.15 -29.32
N ASN A 96 -14.27 21.84 -29.56
CA ASN A 96 -15.34 20.91 -29.94
C ASN A 96 -15.47 19.65 -29.05
N ILE A 97 -14.89 19.61 -27.84
CA ILE A 97 -15.23 18.57 -26.85
C ILE A 97 -15.38 19.12 -25.42
N GLU A 98 -16.57 18.99 -24.84
CA GLU A 98 -16.83 19.06 -23.39
C GLU A 98 -16.24 17.83 -22.64
N GLU A 99 -15.03 17.39 -23.00
CA GLU A 99 -14.39 16.25 -22.33
C GLU A 99 -13.87 16.68 -20.96
N ALA A 100 -14.28 15.97 -19.92
CA ALA A 100 -13.81 16.19 -18.57
C ALA A 100 -12.28 15.97 -18.51
N GLU A 101 -11.56 16.91 -17.91
CA GLU A 101 -10.09 17.01 -18.01
C GLU A 101 -9.35 15.74 -17.54
N PHE A 102 -9.87 15.03 -16.53
CA PHE A 102 -9.32 13.75 -16.07
C PHE A 102 -9.25 12.67 -17.18
N ILE A 103 -10.05 12.80 -18.25
CA ILE A 103 -10.10 11.88 -19.39
C ILE A 103 -8.86 12.10 -20.26
N ARG A 104 -8.58 13.35 -20.66
CA ARG A 104 -7.37 13.74 -21.41
C ARG A 104 -6.10 13.45 -20.62
N ILE A 105 -6.04 13.88 -19.35
CA ILE A 105 -4.91 13.57 -18.46
C ILE A 105 -4.75 12.06 -18.28
N GLY A 106 -5.85 11.32 -18.14
CA GLY A 106 -5.85 9.87 -17.94
C GLY A 106 -5.40 9.07 -19.17
N ASP A 107 -5.59 9.58 -20.39
CA ASP A 107 -4.99 9.00 -21.60
C ASP A 107 -3.49 9.32 -21.70
N ARG A 108 -3.06 10.57 -21.42
CA ARG A 108 -1.64 10.96 -21.36
C ARG A 108 -0.88 10.09 -20.36
N VAL A 109 -1.33 10.07 -19.11
CA VAL A 109 -0.77 9.26 -18.01
C VAL A 109 -0.82 7.76 -18.32
N GLY A 110 -1.87 7.29 -18.99
CA GLY A 110 -1.96 5.90 -19.46
C GLY A 110 -0.86 5.58 -20.46
N SER A 111 -0.77 6.34 -21.55
CA SER A 111 0.21 6.16 -22.62
C SER A 111 1.65 6.16 -22.10
N ASP A 112 2.01 7.11 -21.23
CA ASP A 112 3.35 7.21 -20.62
C ASP A 112 3.73 5.94 -19.84
N VAL A 113 2.84 5.51 -18.93
CA VAL A 113 3.08 4.36 -18.05
C VAL A 113 3.03 3.04 -18.83
N ASP A 114 2.19 2.96 -19.87
CA ASP A 114 2.11 1.83 -20.78
C ASP A 114 3.40 1.67 -21.59
N ALA A 115 3.95 2.77 -22.12
CA ALA A 115 5.23 2.78 -22.84
C ALA A 115 6.39 2.39 -21.92
N TYR A 116 6.48 2.98 -20.72
CA TYR A 116 7.56 2.68 -19.76
C TYR A 116 7.48 1.24 -19.20
N LYS A 117 6.28 0.65 -19.06
CA LYS A 117 6.10 -0.69 -18.47
C LYS A 117 5.89 -1.83 -19.48
N GLY A 118 5.56 -1.52 -20.75
CA GLY A 118 5.46 -2.48 -21.86
C GLY A 118 4.38 -3.57 -21.77
N SER A 119 3.55 -3.60 -20.72
CA SER A 119 2.60 -4.73 -20.48
C SER A 119 1.21 -4.33 -19.97
N TYR A 120 0.85 -3.05 -20.01
CA TYR A 120 -0.48 -2.60 -19.57
C TYR A 120 -1.46 -2.58 -20.74
N GLY A 121 -1.06 -2.09 -21.92
CA GLY A 121 -1.89 -2.06 -23.14
C GLY A 121 -2.38 -3.44 -23.60
N SER A 122 -1.64 -4.52 -23.30
CA SER A 122 -2.11 -5.90 -23.52
C SER A 122 -3.37 -6.27 -22.72
N LEU A 123 -3.71 -5.51 -21.68
CA LEU A 123 -4.94 -5.65 -20.90
C LEU A 123 -6.08 -4.76 -21.44
N GLN A 124 -5.80 -3.80 -22.33
CA GLN A 124 -6.80 -2.90 -22.93
C GLN A 124 -7.76 -3.70 -23.81
N ALA A 125 -7.24 -4.51 -24.74
CA ALA A 125 -8.04 -5.38 -25.61
C ALA A 125 -9.00 -6.30 -24.82
N THR A 126 -8.57 -6.77 -23.65
CA THR A 126 -9.38 -7.63 -22.77
C THR A 126 -10.38 -6.84 -21.92
N ARG A 127 -10.12 -5.57 -21.61
CA ARG A 127 -11.11 -4.66 -20.97
C ARG A 127 -12.13 -4.13 -21.94
N SER A 128 -11.80 -3.97 -23.23
CA SER A 128 -12.75 -3.65 -24.30
C SER A 128 -13.86 -4.71 -24.46
N LEU A 129 -13.73 -5.88 -23.81
CA LEU A 129 -14.76 -6.91 -23.73
C LEU A 129 -15.78 -6.70 -22.58
N VAL A 130 -15.56 -5.74 -21.68
CA VAL A 130 -16.54 -5.33 -20.66
C VAL A 130 -17.72 -4.64 -21.35
N GLY A 131 -18.93 -5.05 -21.01
CA GLY A 131 -20.16 -4.72 -21.75
C GLY A 131 -20.37 -5.57 -23.01
N ARG A 132 -19.34 -6.25 -23.54
CA ARG A 132 -19.37 -6.96 -24.84
C ARG A 132 -19.23 -8.49 -24.75
N SER A 133 -18.98 -9.06 -23.57
CA SER A 133 -18.86 -10.51 -23.39
C SER A 133 -19.44 -10.99 -22.04
N PRO A 134 -20.09 -12.18 -21.98
CA PRO A 134 -20.66 -12.69 -20.74
C PRO A 134 -19.65 -12.83 -19.59
N ALA A 135 -18.43 -13.30 -19.88
CA ALA A 135 -17.39 -13.52 -18.88
C ALA A 135 -16.87 -12.20 -18.26
N ALA A 136 -16.66 -11.16 -19.07
CA ALA A 136 -16.24 -9.85 -18.57
C ALA A 136 -17.35 -9.15 -17.76
N ASN A 137 -18.62 -9.40 -18.11
CA ASN A 137 -19.80 -8.88 -17.42
C ASN A 137 -20.06 -9.64 -16.11
N GLN A 138 -19.84 -10.97 -16.06
CA GLN A 138 -19.98 -11.78 -14.84
C GLN A 138 -18.98 -11.38 -13.74
N ALA A 139 -17.84 -10.81 -14.14
CA ALA A 139 -16.84 -10.24 -13.23
C ALA A 139 -17.06 -8.75 -12.91
N GLN A 140 -18.06 -8.11 -13.51
CA GLN A 140 -18.36 -6.69 -13.29
C GLN A 140 -19.19 -6.52 -12.02
N SER A 141 -18.58 -5.96 -10.97
CA SER A 141 -19.29 -5.55 -9.76
C SER A 141 -19.93 -4.18 -9.97
N THR A 142 -21.04 -3.92 -9.27
CA THR A 142 -21.73 -2.61 -9.25
C THR A 142 -20.82 -1.44 -8.92
N VAL A 143 -19.69 -1.69 -8.22
CA VAL A 143 -18.67 -0.66 -7.94
C VAL A 143 -18.08 -0.01 -9.19
N ASP A 144 -18.07 -0.71 -10.33
CA ASP A 144 -17.56 -0.16 -11.60
C ASP A 144 -18.57 0.74 -12.33
N GLN A 145 -19.82 0.77 -11.87
CA GLN A 145 -20.96 1.49 -12.46
C GLN A 145 -21.47 2.64 -11.56
N CYS A 146 -20.91 2.83 -10.36
CA CYS A 146 -21.32 3.85 -9.39
C CYS A 146 -21.13 5.31 -9.84
N GLN A 147 -20.36 5.56 -10.90
CA GLN A 147 -20.00 6.91 -11.36
C GLN A 147 -20.34 7.06 -12.85
N PRO A 148 -21.37 7.86 -13.21
CA PRO A 148 -21.74 8.14 -14.59
C PRO A 148 -20.57 8.69 -15.41
N ASP A 149 -19.75 9.54 -14.81
CA ASP A 149 -18.54 10.15 -15.38
C ASP A 149 -17.50 9.10 -15.83
N LEU A 150 -17.51 7.91 -15.19
CA LEU A 150 -16.68 6.76 -15.57
C LEU A 150 -17.38 5.79 -16.54
N SER A 151 -18.58 6.11 -17.04
CA SER A 151 -19.21 5.34 -18.13
C SER A 151 -18.33 5.41 -19.38
N GLY A 152 -18.15 4.28 -20.07
CA GLY A 152 -17.23 4.17 -21.22
C GLY A 152 -15.73 4.25 -20.90
N GLN A 153 -15.33 4.73 -19.71
CA GLN A 153 -13.91 4.91 -19.36
C GLN A 153 -13.28 3.59 -18.87
N LEU A 154 -12.76 2.77 -19.80
CA LEU A 154 -12.32 1.38 -19.53
C LEU A 154 -10.86 1.22 -19.06
N THR A 155 -10.03 2.27 -19.08
CA THR A 155 -8.64 2.18 -18.61
C THR A 155 -8.55 2.39 -17.10
N PHE A 156 -7.58 1.75 -16.42
CA PHE A 156 -7.35 2.06 -15.01
C PHE A 156 -6.72 3.45 -14.83
N ALA A 157 -6.05 4.01 -15.84
CA ALA A 157 -5.41 5.31 -15.80
C ALA A 157 -6.47 6.42 -15.69
N LYS A 158 -7.52 6.39 -16.50
CA LYS A 158 -8.67 7.31 -16.35
C LYS A 158 -9.37 7.13 -15.00
N ARG A 159 -9.55 5.89 -14.51
CA ARG A 159 -10.17 5.64 -13.20
C ARG A 159 -9.29 6.09 -12.02
N ILE A 160 -7.97 5.95 -12.10
CA ILE A 160 -7.02 6.53 -11.17
C ILE A 160 -7.13 8.06 -11.21
N THR A 161 -7.02 8.66 -12.40
CA THR A 161 -6.97 10.11 -12.59
C THR A 161 -8.25 10.78 -12.11
N PHE A 162 -9.42 10.18 -12.35
CA PHE A 162 -10.70 10.59 -11.76
C PHE A 162 -10.67 10.60 -10.23
N PHE A 163 -10.20 9.53 -9.57
CA PHE A 163 -10.12 9.48 -8.10
C PHE A 163 -8.95 10.29 -7.53
N VAL A 164 -7.95 10.67 -8.33
CA VAL A 164 -6.93 11.67 -7.98
C VAL A 164 -7.55 13.07 -7.98
N GLU A 165 -8.23 13.47 -9.06
CA GLU A 165 -8.96 14.74 -9.18
C GLU A 165 -9.98 14.91 -8.03
N ARG A 166 -10.82 13.89 -7.80
CA ARG A 166 -11.86 13.89 -6.74
C ARG A 166 -11.30 13.75 -5.32
N MET A 167 -9.99 13.66 -5.14
CA MET A 167 -9.31 13.64 -3.84
C MET A 167 -8.13 14.60 -3.76
N LEU A 168 -8.04 15.55 -4.69
CA LEU A 168 -6.92 16.48 -4.77
C LEU A 168 -6.92 17.42 -3.55
N ASP A 169 -8.00 18.16 -3.35
CA ASP A 169 -8.05 19.26 -2.37
C ASP A 169 -8.59 18.81 -0.99
N SER A 170 -9.71 18.06 -0.97
CA SER A 170 -10.43 17.74 0.27
C SER A 170 -11.11 16.37 0.26
N VAL A 171 -10.76 15.52 1.22
CA VAL A 171 -11.37 14.22 1.47
C VAL A 171 -11.81 14.13 2.94
N PRO A 172 -13.10 13.87 3.23
CA PRO A 172 -13.57 13.61 4.59
C PRO A 172 -12.79 12.47 5.25
N SER A 173 -12.24 12.71 6.44
CA SER A 173 -11.41 11.72 7.12
C SER A 173 -12.23 10.56 7.69
N LYS A 174 -11.81 9.30 7.43
CA LYS A 174 -12.50 8.06 7.83
C LYS A 174 -11.62 7.11 8.66
N VAL A 175 -10.66 7.68 9.39
CA VAL A 175 -9.68 6.98 10.21
C VAL A 175 -10.07 6.83 11.68
N GLU A 176 -11.26 7.31 12.09
CA GLU A 176 -11.77 7.17 13.46
C GLU A 176 -11.79 5.72 13.94
N SER A 177 -12.19 4.80 13.06
CA SER A 177 -12.23 3.38 13.35
C SER A 177 -10.84 2.73 13.50
N ILE A 178 -9.75 3.41 13.12
CA ILE A 178 -8.36 2.96 13.29
C ILE A 178 -7.53 3.89 14.20
N ALA A 179 -8.13 4.95 14.74
CA ALA A 179 -7.46 6.05 15.43
C ALA A 179 -6.45 5.60 16.51
N ARG A 180 -6.85 4.61 17.32
CA ARG A 180 -6.04 4.02 18.40
C ARG A 180 -4.69 3.43 17.96
N TYR A 181 -4.54 3.04 16.69
CA TYR A 181 -3.29 2.46 16.17
C TYR A 181 -2.28 3.54 15.73
N TYR A 182 -2.74 4.78 15.56
CA TYR A 182 -1.96 5.89 14.98
C TYR A 182 -1.90 7.13 15.90
N ASN A 183 -2.26 6.97 17.18
CA ASN A 183 -2.30 8.04 18.18
C ASN A 183 -3.13 9.25 17.74
N LEU A 184 -4.30 8.96 17.14
CA LEU A 184 -5.31 9.95 16.77
C LEU A 184 -6.40 10.02 17.83
N SER A 185 -7.02 11.20 17.95
CA SER A 185 -8.34 11.36 18.57
C SER A 185 -9.36 10.43 17.92
N SER A 186 -10.33 9.92 18.69
CA SER A 186 -11.46 9.12 18.18
C SER A 186 -12.64 9.95 17.67
N ASN A 187 -12.60 11.28 17.81
CA ASN A 187 -13.64 12.20 17.33
C ASN A 187 -13.31 12.66 15.89
N PRO A 188 -14.11 12.30 14.85
CA PRO A 188 -13.84 12.70 13.46
C PRO A 188 -13.74 14.21 13.27
N SER A 189 -14.50 15.00 14.04
CA SER A 189 -14.52 16.47 13.96
C SER A 189 -13.23 17.14 14.47
N THR A 190 -12.26 16.37 14.95
CA THR A 190 -10.91 16.86 15.29
C THR A 190 -9.90 16.69 14.16
N TYR A 191 -10.28 16.05 13.05
CA TYR A 191 -9.42 15.88 11.88
C TYR A 191 -9.54 17.09 10.95
N GLY A 192 -8.40 17.70 10.61
CA GLY A 192 -8.36 18.71 9.55
C GLY A 192 -8.76 18.15 8.18
N VAL A 193 -9.10 19.04 7.25
CA VAL A 193 -9.22 18.68 5.82
C VAL A 193 -7.88 18.11 5.35
N ASN A 194 -7.93 16.97 4.66
CA ASN A 194 -6.77 16.35 4.04
C ASN A 194 -7.12 15.96 2.61
N GLY A 195 -6.22 16.25 1.67
CA GLY A 195 -6.29 15.91 0.25
C GLY A 195 -4.90 15.48 -0.24
N LEU A 196 -4.75 15.12 -1.52
CA LEU A 196 -3.43 14.87 -2.10
C LEU A 196 -2.53 16.12 -2.10
N ILE A 197 -3.11 17.32 -2.18
CA ILE A 197 -2.37 18.59 -2.25
C ILE A 197 -2.64 19.51 -1.05
N SER A 198 -3.25 19.02 0.03
CA SER A 198 -3.67 19.90 1.14
C SER A 198 -2.53 20.28 2.11
N HIS A 199 -1.32 19.77 1.91
CA HIS A 199 -0.09 20.05 2.65
C HIS A 199 1.10 19.83 1.70
N PRO A 200 2.23 20.55 1.84
CA PRO A 200 3.42 20.28 1.07
C PRO A 200 4.00 18.89 1.40
N LEU A 201 4.67 18.27 0.42
CA LEU A 201 5.43 17.05 0.62
C LEU A 201 6.74 17.34 1.37
N CYS A 202 7.06 16.50 2.35
CA CYS A 202 8.27 16.61 3.16
C CYS A 202 9.54 16.27 2.37
N ARG A 203 10.68 16.83 2.81
CA ARG A 203 11.98 16.62 2.16
C ARG A 203 12.45 15.18 2.27
N VAL A 204 12.72 14.56 1.13
CA VAL A 204 13.15 13.17 1.01
C VAL A 204 14.68 13.11 1.00
N THR A 205 15.26 12.58 2.06
CA THR A 205 16.72 12.46 2.24
C THR A 205 17.08 11.09 2.82
N ARG A 206 18.37 10.73 2.83
CA ARG A 206 18.85 9.51 3.51
C ARG A 206 18.51 9.49 5.01
N SER A 207 18.54 10.65 5.67
CA SER A 207 18.22 10.80 7.09
C SER A 207 16.72 10.69 7.35
N THR A 208 15.91 11.41 6.56
CA THR A 208 14.46 11.44 6.75
C THR A 208 13.81 10.12 6.40
N LEU A 209 14.20 9.47 5.29
CA LEU A 209 13.80 8.10 4.97
C LEU A 209 14.27 7.09 6.02
N GLY A 210 15.44 7.27 6.64
CA GLY A 210 15.91 6.45 7.76
C GLY A 210 15.00 6.54 9.00
N SER A 211 14.19 7.60 9.11
CA SER A 211 13.20 7.78 10.17
C SER A 211 11.80 7.27 9.80
N THR A 212 11.49 7.02 8.52
CA THR A 212 10.13 6.69 8.04
C THR A 212 9.99 5.33 7.37
N ILE A 213 11.05 4.75 6.81
CA ILE A 213 11.06 3.44 6.15
C ILE A 213 12.18 2.53 6.64
N LYS A 214 11.97 1.21 6.58
CA LYS A 214 12.93 0.21 7.11
C LYS A 214 14.12 -0.12 6.20
N LYS A 215 14.05 0.22 4.91
CA LYS A 215 15.06 -0.10 3.90
C LYS A 215 15.35 1.13 3.06
N VAL A 216 16.24 2.00 3.54
CA VAL A 216 16.63 3.22 2.83
C VAL A 216 17.37 2.83 1.53
N PRO A 217 16.98 3.37 0.36
CA PRO A 217 17.58 2.98 -0.92
C PRO A 217 18.93 3.69 -1.20
N GLY A 218 19.52 3.44 -2.37
CA GLY A 218 20.66 4.18 -2.91
C GLY A 218 20.31 5.63 -3.28
N SER A 219 21.31 6.51 -3.39
CA SER A 219 21.15 7.96 -3.63
C SER A 219 20.16 8.28 -4.74
N SER A 220 20.37 7.76 -5.95
CA SER A 220 19.51 8.03 -7.12
C SER A 220 18.02 7.77 -6.89
N THR A 221 17.64 6.89 -5.96
CA THR A 221 16.23 6.65 -5.61
C THR A 221 15.66 7.66 -4.61
N ILE A 222 16.53 8.22 -3.77
CA ILE A 222 16.22 9.34 -2.88
C ILE A 222 16.09 10.61 -3.74
N ASP A 223 17.00 10.78 -4.71
CA ASP A 223 17.05 11.94 -5.60
C ASP A 223 15.76 12.04 -6.44
N MET A 224 15.34 10.97 -7.12
CA MET A 224 14.03 10.91 -7.83
C MET A 224 12.80 11.06 -6.90
N ALA A 225 12.92 10.69 -5.61
CA ALA A 225 11.84 10.85 -4.64
C ALA A 225 11.75 12.28 -4.09
N GLN A 226 12.89 12.98 -4.02
CA GLN A 226 12.99 14.40 -3.73
C GLN A 226 12.47 15.23 -4.91
N GLU A 227 12.86 14.90 -6.14
CA GLU A 227 12.36 15.52 -7.38
C GLU A 227 10.83 15.50 -7.46
N PHE A 228 10.20 14.35 -7.14
CA PHE A 228 8.74 14.25 -7.06
C PHE A 228 8.14 15.17 -5.98
N ALA A 229 8.80 15.32 -4.83
CA ALA A 229 8.35 16.20 -3.76
C ALA A 229 8.50 17.69 -4.13
N ASP A 230 9.60 18.07 -4.80
CA ASP A 230 9.86 19.45 -5.23
C ASP A 230 8.93 19.85 -6.37
N ARG A 231 8.74 18.99 -7.39
CA ARG A 231 7.76 19.22 -8.47
C ARG A 231 6.33 19.33 -7.91
N HIS A 232 5.96 18.48 -6.94
CA HIS A 232 4.68 18.59 -6.25
C HIS A 232 4.53 19.95 -5.56
N ASN A 233 5.53 20.38 -4.79
CA ASN A 233 5.43 21.58 -3.96
C ASN A 233 5.36 22.86 -4.81
N ASN A 234 6.18 22.96 -5.86
CA ASN A 234 6.11 24.06 -6.83
C ASN A 234 4.72 24.15 -7.50
N LEU A 235 4.17 23.02 -7.96
CA LEU A 235 2.83 23.02 -8.57
C LEU A 235 1.72 23.28 -7.54
N PHE A 236 1.89 22.86 -6.27
CA PHE A 236 0.96 23.13 -5.18
C PHE A 236 0.89 24.62 -4.83
N GLU A 237 2.02 25.31 -4.82
CA GLU A 237 2.09 26.77 -4.60
C GLU A 237 1.38 27.51 -5.75
N LEU A 238 1.75 27.23 -7.01
CA LEU A 238 1.10 27.80 -8.20
C LEU A 238 -0.42 27.50 -8.26
N SER A 239 -0.83 26.27 -7.95
CA SER A 239 -2.24 25.88 -7.91
C SER A 239 -3.00 26.54 -6.74
N SER A 240 -2.33 26.98 -5.69
CA SER A 240 -2.94 27.72 -4.57
C SER A 240 -3.20 29.19 -4.94
N ASP A 241 -2.35 29.77 -5.79
CA ASP A 241 -2.54 31.10 -6.39
C ASP A 241 -3.56 31.10 -7.55
N GLY A 242 -4.10 29.92 -7.91
CA GLY A 242 -5.18 29.76 -8.89
C GLY A 242 -4.76 29.28 -10.27
N ASP A 243 -3.51 28.84 -10.47
CA ASP A 243 -3.05 28.28 -11.74
C ASP A 243 -3.71 26.91 -12.02
N GLN A 244 -4.67 26.91 -12.95
CA GLN A 244 -5.36 25.71 -13.41
C GLN A 244 -4.47 24.75 -14.20
N VAL A 245 -3.42 25.23 -14.88
CA VAL A 245 -2.44 24.38 -15.56
C VAL A 245 -1.60 23.64 -14.53
N ALA A 246 -1.13 24.34 -13.49
CA ALA A 246 -0.45 23.70 -12.36
C ALA A 246 -1.35 22.68 -11.64
N ARG A 247 -2.65 22.99 -11.47
CA ARG A 247 -3.63 22.05 -10.91
C ARG A 247 -3.84 20.81 -11.79
N ASN A 248 -3.90 20.97 -13.11
CA ASN A 248 -3.99 19.83 -14.05
C ASN A 248 -2.71 18.98 -14.02
N ASP A 249 -1.54 19.61 -13.90
CA ASP A 249 -0.27 18.88 -13.81
C ASP A 249 -0.08 18.20 -12.43
N LEU A 250 -0.69 18.68 -11.34
CA LEU A 250 -0.83 17.93 -10.08
C LEU A 250 -1.68 16.67 -10.23
N ILE A 251 -2.80 16.76 -10.97
CA ILE A 251 -3.64 15.59 -11.30
C ILE A 251 -2.84 14.59 -12.14
N ALA A 252 -2.04 15.07 -13.10
CA ALA A 252 -1.17 14.22 -13.92
C ALA A 252 -0.03 13.56 -13.11
N LEU A 253 0.65 14.33 -12.24
CA LEU A 253 1.73 13.87 -11.37
C LEU A 253 1.28 12.77 -10.41
N TRP A 254 0.17 12.99 -9.70
CA TRP A 254 -0.44 11.97 -8.85
C TRP A 254 -1.05 10.81 -9.66
N GLY A 255 -1.63 11.09 -10.83
CA GLY A 255 -2.14 10.07 -11.75
C GLY A 255 -1.05 9.07 -12.19
N ARG A 256 0.13 9.60 -12.57
CA ARG A 256 1.32 8.81 -12.92
C ARG A 256 1.83 8.04 -11.71
N PHE A 257 1.97 8.69 -10.55
CA PHE A 257 2.36 8.06 -9.28
C PHE A 257 1.49 6.83 -8.95
N PHE A 258 0.17 6.96 -8.96
CA PHE A 258 -0.73 5.84 -8.65
C PHE A 258 -0.78 4.76 -9.74
N SER A 259 -0.61 5.13 -11.01
CA SER A 259 -0.53 4.17 -12.12
C SER A 259 0.75 3.32 -12.05
N CYS A 260 1.90 3.97 -11.81
CA CYS A 260 3.18 3.32 -11.55
C CYS A 260 3.17 2.45 -10.28
N LEU A 261 2.48 2.89 -9.23
CA LEU A 261 2.29 2.12 -8.00
C LEU A 261 1.46 0.86 -8.24
N ALA A 262 0.33 0.97 -8.94
CA ALA A 262 -0.52 -0.18 -9.30
C ALA A 262 0.26 -1.21 -10.14
N TYR A 263 1.08 -0.76 -11.09
CA TYR A 263 1.92 -1.66 -11.88
C TYR A 263 2.97 -2.37 -11.01
N THR A 264 3.64 -1.62 -10.13
CA THR A 264 4.76 -2.12 -9.31
C THR A 264 4.30 -3.11 -8.22
N GLU A 265 3.07 -2.97 -7.72
CA GLU A 265 2.43 -3.93 -6.80
C GLU A 265 1.82 -5.13 -7.53
N SER A 266 1.19 -4.91 -8.69
CA SER A 266 0.13 -5.81 -9.17
C SER A 266 0.19 -6.18 -10.65
N LEU A 267 0.05 -5.20 -11.55
CA LEU A 267 -0.45 -5.49 -12.91
C LEU A 267 0.46 -6.42 -13.73
N SER A 268 1.77 -6.35 -13.53
CA SER A 268 2.77 -7.19 -14.21
C SER A 268 2.64 -8.70 -13.99
N SER A 269 1.87 -9.15 -12.99
CA SER A 269 1.64 -10.58 -12.72
C SER A 269 0.18 -10.98 -12.57
N ALA A 270 -0.75 -10.14 -13.03
CA ALA A 270 -2.18 -10.33 -12.83
C ALA A 270 -2.75 -11.61 -13.48
N ASP A 271 -2.26 -11.99 -14.66
CA ASP A 271 -2.84 -13.07 -15.47
C ASP A 271 -1.95 -14.32 -15.58
N GLN A 272 -0.94 -14.41 -14.73
CA GLN A 272 -0.17 -15.64 -14.56
C GLN A 272 -1.06 -16.76 -13.99
N ALA A 273 -0.85 -18.01 -14.40
CA ALA A 273 -1.65 -19.16 -13.95
C ALA A 273 -1.71 -19.31 -12.41
N LYS A 274 -0.67 -18.88 -11.69
CA LYS A 274 -0.67 -18.81 -10.22
C LYS A 274 -1.79 -17.91 -9.68
N SER A 275 -2.07 -16.79 -10.34
CA SER A 275 -3.12 -15.85 -9.95
C SER A 275 -4.52 -16.46 -10.14
N TYR A 276 -4.78 -17.11 -11.28
CA TYR A 276 -6.00 -17.87 -11.51
C TYR A 276 -6.19 -19.00 -10.47
N LYS A 277 -5.11 -19.72 -10.11
CA LYS A 277 -5.16 -20.75 -9.05
C LYS A 277 -5.51 -20.18 -7.67
N VAL A 278 -5.03 -18.98 -7.33
CA VAL A 278 -5.41 -18.30 -6.07
C VAL A 278 -6.86 -17.80 -6.13
N ALA A 279 -7.33 -17.30 -7.27
CA ALA A 279 -8.73 -16.92 -7.43
C ALA A 279 -9.68 -18.13 -7.25
N ASN A 280 -9.43 -19.25 -7.94
CA ASN A 280 -10.26 -20.45 -7.86
C ASN A 280 -10.30 -21.08 -6.44
N LYS A 281 -9.33 -20.76 -5.58
CA LYS A 281 -9.28 -21.18 -4.17
C LYS A 281 -10.13 -20.31 -3.23
N TYR A 282 -10.49 -19.09 -3.65
CA TYR A 282 -11.07 -18.08 -2.75
C TYR A 282 -12.28 -17.32 -3.30
N ALA A 283 -12.59 -17.43 -4.58
CA ALA A 283 -13.76 -16.83 -5.21
C ALA A 283 -15.07 -17.31 -4.53
N PRO A 284 -16.05 -16.41 -4.32
CA PRO A 284 -17.41 -16.83 -4.01
C PRO A 284 -18.05 -17.52 -5.23
N SER A 285 -19.08 -18.33 -4.99
CA SER A 285 -19.80 -19.01 -6.07
C SER A 285 -20.29 -18.03 -7.14
N GLY A 286 -20.11 -18.37 -8.42
CA GLY A 286 -20.50 -17.54 -9.55
C GLY A 286 -19.53 -16.41 -9.93
N TYR A 287 -18.51 -16.10 -9.12
CA TYR A 287 -17.46 -15.14 -9.52
C TYR A 287 -16.38 -15.82 -10.37
N GLN A 288 -16.01 -15.18 -11.48
CA GLN A 288 -14.84 -15.54 -12.29
C GLN A 288 -13.82 -14.40 -12.23
N LYS A 289 -12.53 -14.71 -12.07
CA LYS A 289 -11.44 -13.70 -12.09
C LYS A 289 -11.33 -13.10 -13.50
N PRO A 290 -11.55 -11.80 -13.70
CA PRO A 290 -11.32 -11.17 -14.99
C PRO A 290 -9.81 -10.98 -15.24
N PRO A 291 -9.39 -10.85 -16.50
CA PRO A 291 -8.03 -10.46 -16.85
C PRO A 291 -7.64 -9.09 -16.29
N GLY A 292 -6.36 -8.89 -15.99
CA GLY A 292 -5.81 -7.68 -15.38
C GLY A 292 -6.08 -7.52 -13.87
N VAL A 293 -6.82 -8.43 -13.23
CA VAL A 293 -7.03 -8.47 -11.77
C VAL A 293 -6.14 -9.53 -11.14
N LYS A 294 -5.09 -9.13 -10.43
CA LYS A 294 -4.22 -10.03 -9.67
C LYS A 294 -4.89 -10.53 -8.40
N PHE A 295 -4.94 -11.84 -8.23
CA PHE A 295 -5.10 -12.53 -6.96
C PHE A 295 -3.73 -13.05 -6.49
N TYR A 296 -3.35 -12.74 -5.25
CA TYR A 296 -2.09 -13.13 -4.62
C TYR A 296 -2.32 -13.72 -3.24
N GLU A 297 -1.53 -14.74 -2.88
CA GLU A 297 -1.49 -15.33 -1.54
C GLU A 297 -0.08 -15.14 -0.98
N ASP A 298 0.05 -14.31 0.05
CA ASP A 298 1.33 -14.06 0.74
C ASP A 298 1.61 -15.16 1.77
N PRO A 299 2.56 -16.09 1.54
CA PRO A 299 2.77 -17.22 2.45
C PRO A 299 3.21 -16.81 3.85
N TYR A 300 3.74 -15.60 4.03
CA TYR A 300 4.23 -15.10 5.33
C TYR A 300 3.12 -14.50 6.20
N GLN A 301 1.90 -14.36 5.68
CA GLN A 301 0.77 -13.76 6.38
C GLN A 301 -0.14 -14.77 7.07
N ASN A 302 -0.74 -14.33 8.18
CA ASN A 302 -1.83 -15.04 8.84
C ASN A 302 -3.05 -15.18 7.90
N ALA A 303 -3.93 -16.15 8.16
CA ALA A 303 -5.05 -16.47 7.27
C ALA A 303 -6.01 -15.30 7.00
N ALA A 304 -6.12 -14.32 7.91
CA ALA A 304 -6.97 -13.15 7.77
C ALA A 304 -6.33 -12.01 6.94
N SER A 305 -5.03 -12.09 6.66
CA SER A 305 -4.24 -11.09 5.90
C SER A 305 -3.63 -11.67 4.61
N ARG A 306 -3.84 -12.96 4.33
CA ARG A 306 -3.09 -13.72 3.33
C ARG A 306 -3.44 -13.43 1.88
N LEU A 307 -4.75 -13.34 1.60
CA LEU A 307 -5.28 -13.11 0.26
C LEU A 307 -5.27 -11.61 -0.02
N ASN A 308 -4.67 -11.22 -1.13
CA ASN A 308 -4.59 -9.83 -1.58
C ASN A 308 -4.98 -9.74 -3.06
N ILE A 309 -5.79 -8.74 -3.41
CA ILE A 309 -6.50 -8.65 -4.70
C ILE A 309 -6.30 -7.27 -5.32
N GLY A 310 -6.23 -7.23 -6.65
CA GLY A 310 -6.38 -6.00 -7.44
C GLY A 310 -5.14 -5.11 -7.48
N MET A 311 -5.30 -3.91 -8.05
CA MET A 311 -4.24 -2.96 -8.43
C MET A 311 -3.27 -2.64 -7.29
N PHE A 312 -3.76 -2.50 -6.07
CA PHE A 312 -2.95 -2.18 -4.89
C PHE A 312 -2.97 -3.28 -3.83
N GLN A 313 -3.25 -4.52 -4.26
CA GLN A 313 -3.12 -5.74 -3.45
C GLN A 313 -3.85 -5.66 -2.10
N PHE A 314 -5.15 -5.37 -2.16
CA PHE A 314 -5.99 -5.22 -0.98
C PHE A 314 -6.52 -6.54 -0.44
N THR A 315 -6.53 -6.68 0.89
CA THR A 315 -7.09 -7.82 1.59
C THR A 315 -8.62 -7.73 1.63
N PRO A 316 -9.39 -8.75 1.18
CA PRO A 316 -10.86 -8.78 1.28
C PRO A 316 -11.31 -9.15 2.71
N ASN A 317 -10.97 -8.28 3.67
CA ASN A 317 -11.26 -8.39 5.09
C ASN A 317 -11.61 -7.00 5.63
N TYR A 318 -12.82 -6.82 6.18
CA TYR A 318 -13.34 -5.55 6.72
C TYR A 318 -12.71 -5.15 8.07
N GLY A 319 -11.38 -5.25 8.15
CA GLY A 319 -10.54 -4.74 9.23
C GLY A 319 -9.86 -3.42 8.84
N GLY A 320 -8.88 -3.00 9.64
CA GLY A 320 -8.23 -1.70 9.51
C GLY A 320 -7.66 -1.40 8.13
N ASN A 321 -7.18 -2.40 7.38
CA ASN A 321 -6.53 -2.23 6.07
C ASN A 321 -7.45 -1.65 4.98
N ILE A 322 -8.77 -1.86 5.04
CA ILE A 322 -9.71 -1.33 4.02
C ILE A 322 -10.99 -0.72 4.58
N ARG A 323 -11.35 -0.92 5.86
CA ARG A 323 -12.59 -0.38 6.44
C ARG A 323 -12.76 1.14 6.21
N PRO A 324 -11.74 2.01 6.38
CA PRO A 324 -11.86 3.43 6.05
C PRO A 324 -12.31 3.71 4.61
N CYS A 325 -11.79 2.99 3.61
CA CYS A 325 -12.18 3.21 2.21
C CYS A 325 -13.53 2.56 1.86
N VAL A 326 -13.89 1.42 2.47
CA VAL A 326 -15.25 0.85 2.36
C VAL A 326 -16.28 1.80 2.96
N ASN A 327 -15.99 2.42 4.12
CA ASN A 327 -16.85 3.41 4.74
C ASN A 327 -17.03 4.64 3.83
N ALA A 328 -15.94 5.22 3.34
CA ALA A 328 -15.98 6.38 2.44
C ALA A 328 -16.77 6.09 1.15
N TRP A 329 -16.54 4.92 0.53
CA TRP A 329 -17.28 4.50 -0.67
C TRP A 329 -18.78 4.35 -0.39
N ASN A 330 -19.15 3.72 0.72
CA ASN A 330 -20.55 3.46 1.08
C ASN A 330 -21.33 4.72 1.50
N GLU A 331 -20.62 5.79 1.85
CA GLU A 331 -21.16 7.10 2.18
C GLU A 331 -21.34 7.96 0.91
N LEU A 332 -20.32 8.01 0.05
CA LEU A 332 -20.36 8.74 -1.22
C LEU A 332 -21.32 8.12 -2.25
N TYR A 333 -21.42 6.78 -2.26
CA TYR A 333 -22.18 6.03 -3.28
C TYR A 333 -23.24 5.12 -2.65
N PRO A 334 -24.30 5.70 -2.02
CA PRO A 334 -25.24 4.95 -1.19
C PRO A 334 -26.12 3.97 -1.98
N SER A 335 -26.20 4.08 -3.30
CA SER A 335 -26.92 3.18 -4.22
C SER A 335 -26.16 1.90 -4.56
N CYS A 336 -24.84 1.84 -4.34
CA CYS A 336 -23.97 0.73 -4.75
C CYS A 336 -22.96 0.34 -3.65
N LYS A 337 -23.46 0.24 -2.42
CA LYS A 337 -22.68 -0.07 -1.21
C LYS A 337 -22.00 -1.44 -1.28
N ILE A 338 -20.74 -1.48 -0.87
CA ILE A 338 -19.91 -2.67 -0.70
C ILE A 338 -20.24 -3.33 0.65
N GLY A 339 -20.58 -4.61 0.62
CA GLY A 339 -20.83 -5.41 1.83
C GLY A 339 -19.55 -5.76 2.59
N THR A 340 -19.67 -5.97 3.90
CA THR A 340 -18.53 -6.22 4.81
C THR A 340 -18.02 -7.66 4.81
N LYS A 341 -18.74 -8.59 4.17
CA LYS A 341 -18.36 -10.02 4.07
C LYS A 341 -17.34 -10.25 2.96
N LYS A 342 -16.49 -11.27 3.10
CA LYS A 342 -15.50 -11.66 2.08
C LYS A 342 -16.13 -11.87 0.70
N ASP A 343 -17.31 -12.47 0.65
CA ASP A 343 -18.02 -12.79 -0.60
C ASP A 343 -18.52 -11.54 -1.36
N THR A 344 -18.66 -10.40 -0.68
CA THR A 344 -18.98 -9.09 -1.27
C THR A 344 -17.74 -8.22 -1.49
N LEU A 345 -16.70 -8.39 -0.66
CA LEU A 345 -15.42 -7.70 -0.82
C LEU A 345 -14.61 -8.23 -2.00
N ILE A 346 -14.68 -9.54 -2.30
CA ILE A 346 -13.95 -10.13 -3.44
C ILE A 346 -14.44 -9.59 -4.78
N PRO A 347 -15.75 -9.54 -5.10
CA PRO A 347 -16.23 -8.90 -6.33
C PRO A 347 -15.90 -7.41 -6.42
N ALA A 348 -15.92 -6.67 -5.30
CA ALA A 348 -15.61 -5.24 -5.28
C ALA A 348 -14.10 -4.96 -5.50
N LEU A 349 -13.22 -5.76 -4.90
CA LEU A 349 -11.76 -5.67 -5.09
C LEU A 349 -11.28 -6.35 -6.38
N GLY A 350 -12.05 -7.31 -6.89
CA GLY A 350 -11.74 -8.09 -8.08
C GLY A 350 -12.57 -7.72 -9.31
N SER A 351 -13.15 -6.52 -9.35
CA SER A 351 -14.00 -6.07 -10.45
C SER A 351 -13.19 -5.82 -11.74
N SER A 352 -13.81 -6.03 -12.90
CA SER A 352 -13.13 -5.92 -14.21
C SER A 352 -12.44 -4.57 -14.45
N LEU A 353 -13.04 -3.46 -13.98
CA LEU A 353 -12.49 -2.11 -14.15
C LEU A 353 -11.86 -1.54 -12.86
N GLN A 354 -11.89 -2.31 -11.76
CA GLN A 354 -11.19 -2.04 -10.50
C GLN A 354 -11.43 -0.66 -9.87
N SER A 355 -12.61 -0.08 -10.05
CA SER A 355 -12.90 1.31 -9.65
C SER A 355 -12.75 1.54 -8.15
N PHE A 356 -13.21 0.58 -7.33
CA PHE A 356 -13.00 0.63 -5.88
C PHE A 356 -11.53 0.45 -5.48
N ASN A 357 -10.70 -0.23 -6.28
CA ASN A 357 -9.25 -0.26 -6.02
C ASN A 357 -8.62 1.10 -6.28
N ALA A 358 -8.97 1.77 -7.39
CA ALA A 358 -8.50 3.12 -7.69
C ALA A 358 -8.86 4.07 -6.53
N PHE A 359 -10.15 4.17 -6.20
CA PHE A 359 -10.64 4.94 -5.05
C PHE A 359 -9.91 4.61 -3.74
N CYS A 360 -9.84 3.32 -3.36
CA CYS A 360 -9.22 2.92 -2.10
C CYS A 360 -7.69 3.13 -2.10
N GLY A 361 -7.05 3.10 -3.28
CA GLY A 361 -5.64 3.43 -3.49
C GLY A 361 -5.33 4.86 -3.08
N ILE A 362 -5.98 5.83 -3.74
CA ILE A 362 -5.80 7.25 -3.46
C ILE A 362 -6.24 7.56 -2.02
N HIS A 363 -7.44 7.13 -1.62
CA HIS A 363 -8.00 7.37 -0.29
C HIS A 363 -7.04 6.91 0.82
N LYS A 364 -6.38 5.76 0.68
CA LYS A 364 -5.43 5.28 1.71
C LYS A 364 -4.16 6.12 1.84
N LEU A 365 -3.75 6.84 0.79
CA LEU A 365 -2.67 7.81 0.89
C LEU A 365 -3.17 9.10 1.57
N VAL A 366 -4.31 9.65 1.16
CA VAL A 366 -4.85 10.88 1.78
C VAL A 366 -5.16 10.67 3.27
N GLN A 367 -5.75 9.54 3.64
CA GLN A 367 -5.95 9.17 5.05
C GLN A 367 -4.60 8.88 5.79
N THR A 368 -3.51 8.65 5.07
CA THR A 368 -2.14 8.59 5.65
C THR A 368 -1.55 9.98 5.86
N PHE A 369 -1.97 10.97 5.06
CA PHE A 369 -1.67 12.37 5.32
C PHE A 369 -2.43 12.84 6.58
N THR A 370 -3.73 12.51 6.72
CA THR A 370 -4.51 12.71 7.96
C THR A 370 -3.78 12.16 9.20
N VAL A 371 -3.22 10.95 9.10
CA VAL A 371 -2.43 10.34 10.20
C VAL A 371 -1.21 11.20 10.57
N GLN A 372 -0.42 11.64 9.60
CA GLN A 372 0.78 12.45 9.84
C GLN A 372 0.46 13.85 10.39
N THR A 373 -0.65 14.45 9.96
CA THR A 373 -1.03 15.82 10.31
C THR A 373 -1.76 15.90 11.65
N ASN A 374 -2.54 14.86 12.02
CA ASN A 374 -3.38 14.85 13.22
C ASN A 374 -2.84 13.99 14.38
N SER A 375 -1.82 13.15 14.17
CA SER A 375 -1.28 12.32 15.27
C SER A 375 -0.57 13.16 16.33
N THR A 376 -0.74 12.76 17.59
CA THR A 376 0.00 13.28 18.75
C THR A 376 1.37 12.61 18.93
N SER A 377 1.67 11.52 18.20
CA SER A 377 2.93 10.79 18.34
C SER A 377 3.91 11.11 17.22
N SER A 378 5.13 11.47 17.59
CA SER A 378 6.26 11.70 16.67
C SER A 378 6.67 10.48 15.84
N ARG A 379 6.20 9.29 16.21
CA ARG A 379 6.36 8.04 15.47
C ARG A 379 5.45 7.94 14.24
N ASN A 380 4.32 8.63 14.22
CA ASN A 380 3.31 8.56 13.16
C ASN A 380 3.41 9.73 12.16
N THR A 381 4.45 10.55 12.24
CA THR A 381 4.66 11.75 11.42
C THR A 381 6.12 11.95 11.04
N HIS A 382 6.38 12.71 9.98
CA HIS A 382 7.73 12.94 9.43
C HIS A 382 8.68 13.58 10.46
N PRO A 383 10.00 13.30 10.46
CA PRO A 383 10.96 14.00 11.31
C PRO A 383 10.90 15.52 11.20
N ASP A 384 10.67 16.07 10.00
CA ASP A 384 10.59 17.52 9.78
C ASP A 384 9.42 18.18 10.53
N ASN A 385 8.37 17.42 10.86
CA ASN A 385 7.19 17.90 11.62
C ASN A 385 7.46 18.04 13.12
N ARG A 386 8.71 17.93 13.55
CA ARG A 386 9.18 18.10 14.92
C ARG A 386 9.79 19.50 15.11
N GLY A 387 9.90 19.93 16.35
CA GLY A 387 10.50 21.19 16.78
C GLY A 387 10.82 21.16 18.28
N SER A 388 11.36 22.26 18.81
CA SER A 388 11.79 22.35 20.22
C SER A 388 10.67 22.06 21.24
N GLY A 389 9.43 22.44 20.92
CA GLY A 389 8.24 22.16 21.75
C GLY A 389 7.52 20.84 21.47
N GLY A 390 8.10 19.92 20.67
CA GLY A 390 7.46 18.66 20.30
C GLY A 390 7.04 18.61 18.83
N LEU A 391 5.75 18.42 18.54
CA LEU A 391 5.22 18.40 17.16
C LEU A 391 4.69 19.77 16.75
N ARG A 392 4.90 20.13 15.47
CA ARG A 392 4.33 21.34 14.87
C ARG A 392 2.79 21.31 14.89
N PRO A 393 2.11 22.47 14.89
CA PRO A 393 0.65 22.54 14.71
C PRO A 393 0.21 21.87 13.40
N HIS A 394 -1.03 21.37 13.32
CA HIS A 394 -1.54 20.60 12.17
C HIS A 394 -1.21 21.23 10.81
N LYS A 395 -1.55 22.52 10.65
CA LYS A 395 -1.36 23.30 9.40
C LYS A 395 0.10 23.54 9.02
N ASP A 396 1.03 23.42 9.96
CA ASP A 396 2.46 23.72 9.80
C ASP A 396 3.29 22.43 9.60
N ARG A 397 2.62 21.34 9.21
CA ARG A 397 3.22 20.02 8.92
C ARG A 397 3.21 19.75 7.42
N CYS A 398 4.33 19.21 6.95
CA CYS A 398 4.39 18.53 5.65
C CYS A 398 3.90 17.08 5.79
N VAL A 399 3.70 16.39 4.66
CA VAL A 399 3.34 14.95 4.65
C VAL A 399 4.25 14.17 3.69
N THR A 400 4.33 12.85 3.82
CA THR A 400 5.03 12.03 2.81
C THR A 400 4.29 10.74 2.49
N PRO A 401 4.35 10.24 1.24
CA PRO A 401 3.97 8.87 0.94
C PRO A 401 4.93 7.83 1.53
N HIS A 402 6.21 8.18 1.73
CA HIS A 402 7.27 7.23 2.06
C HIS A 402 7.30 6.91 3.56
N PHE A 403 6.37 6.07 4.01
CA PHE A 403 6.17 5.75 5.43
C PHE A 403 5.87 4.26 5.63
N TYR A 404 6.37 3.68 6.73
CA TYR A 404 6.16 2.27 7.08
C TYR A 404 4.76 1.99 7.64
N SER A 405 4.08 0.93 7.19
CA SER A 405 2.69 0.61 7.57
C SER A 405 2.45 0.30 9.06
N GLY A 406 3.51 -0.02 9.82
CA GLY A 406 3.42 -0.11 11.28
C GLY A 406 3.33 1.26 11.97
N TRP A 407 3.43 2.35 11.22
CA TRP A 407 3.44 3.75 11.64
C TRP A 407 2.49 4.65 10.81
N ALA A 408 2.06 4.21 9.62
CA ALA A 408 1.13 4.89 8.73
C ALA A 408 0.01 3.97 8.22
N TYR A 409 -1.08 4.53 7.70
CA TYR A 409 -2.21 3.74 7.22
C TYR A 409 -1.99 3.13 5.81
N ASN A 410 -1.11 3.69 4.99
CA ASN A 410 -0.77 3.12 3.70
C ASN A 410 -0.07 1.76 3.88
N HIS A 411 -0.52 0.77 3.12
CA HIS A 411 -0.03 -0.61 3.19
C HIS A 411 0.66 -1.03 1.87
N PHE A 412 1.22 -0.05 1.16
CA PHE A 412 1.81 -0.22 -0.15
C PHE A 412 3.32 -0.51 -0.06
N GLY A 413 3.74 -1.67 -0.53
CA GLY A 413 5.10 -2.19 -0.43
C GLY A 413 6.18 -1.24 -0.98
N PRO A 414 6.01 -0.64 -2.18
CA PRO A 414 6.95 0.32 -2.76
C PRO A 414 7.19 1.54 -1.87
N LEU A 415 6.14 2.07 -1.23
CA LEU A 415 6.25 3.27 -0.39
C LEU A 415 7.04 3.00 0.92
N MET A 416 6.99 1.77 1.42
CA MET A 416 7.82 1.30 2.54
C MET A 416 9.22 0.83 2.12
N ASN A 417 9.48 0.81 0.81
CA ASN A 417 10.56 0.07 0.16
C ASN A 417 10.74 -1.38 0.68
N SER A 418 9.64 -2.14 0.83
CA SER A 418 9.62 -3.43 1.53
C SER A 418 10.62 -4.48 1.02
N THR A 419 11.00 -4.42 -0.26
CA THR A 419 12.00 -5.31 -0.89
C THR A 419 13.41 -4.70 -0.94
N GLY A 420 13.57 -3.41 -0.64
CA GLY A 420 14.80 -2.64 -0.85
C GLY A 420 14.95 -2.05 -2.25
N SER A 421 14.23 -2.57 -3.26
CA SER A 421 14.29 -2.11 -4.65
C SER A 421 12.95 -1.61 -5.22
N ASN A 422 11.84 -1.75 -4.48
CA ASN A 422 10.51 -1.43 -5.00
C ASN A 422 10.19 0.07 -4.96
N LEU A 423 10.83 0.86 -4.08
CA LEU A 423 10.76 2.32 -4.20
C LEU A 423 11.46 2.82 -5.47
N ASN A 424 12.58 2.22 -5.85
CA ASN A 424 13.25 2.53 -7.13
C ASN A 424 12.37 2.19 -8.34
N LYS A 425 11.77 0.98 -8.36
CA LYS A 425 10.86 0.54 -9.44
C LYS A 425 9.57 1.38 -9.56
N LEU A 426 9.16 2.02 -8.47
CA LEU A 426 8.13 3.05 -8.47
C LEU A 426 8.70 4.35 -9.05
N MET A 427 9.64 5.02 -8.35
CA MET A 427 10.01 6.40 -8.67
C MET A 427 10.55 6.56 -10.08
N LYS A 428 11.30 5.57 -10.61
CA LYS A 428 11.70 5.57 -12.02
C LYS A 428 10.54 5.79 -12.98
N CYS A 429 9.42 5.08 -12.82
CA CYS A 429 8.23 5.26 -13.68
C CYS A 429 7.52 6.63 -13.51
N VAL A 430 7.80 7.31 -12.39
CA VAL A 430 7.15 8.57 -12.04
C VAL A 430 7.94 9.78 -12.57
N VAL A 431 9.25 9.62 -12.81
CA VAL A 431 10.14 10.68 -13.33
C VAL A 431 10.78 10.35 -14.69
N ASP A 432 11.18 9.09 -14.93
CA ASP A 432 11.39 8.52 -16.28
C ASP A 432 10.01 8.30 -16.95
#